data_AF-A0A9D2HYS0-F1
#
_entry.id   AF-A0A9D2HYS0-F1
#
_cell.length_a   1.000
_cell.length_b   1.000
_cell.length_c   1.000
_cell.angle_alpha   90.00
_cell.angle_beta   90.00
_cell.angle_gamma   90.00
#
_symmetry.space_group_name_H-M   'P 1'
#
loop_
_entity.id
_entity.type
_entity.pdbx_description
1 polymer ?
#
loop_
_entity_poly.entity_id
_entity_poly.type
_entity_poly.pdbx_seq_one_letter_code
_entity_poly.pdbx_strand_id
1 'polypeptide(L)'
;MAERIKGLQIDLSMRDMGVSKTLAGIKREFRSLNSSLKLSSNNFKYGEKSASSYKARMNDLDRAIKVGTSNLGELEKQYNQVAQSQGANSAKAVRLQTEYNKQANAINAMQDEYGRLNQYYRENFSMAGRLSNSFKSIGSSMQSVGGQAQNMGRSLTSSITKPA
;
A
#
# COMPACT_ATOMS: atom_id res chain seq x y z
N MET A 1 -31.41 -8.21 3.79
CA MET A 1 -30.23 -7.85 2.97
C MET A 1 -29.17 -7.27 3.88
N ALA A 2 -28.00 -7.92 3.98
CA ALA A 2 -26.66 -7.38 4.28
C ALA A 2 -25.78 -8.45 4.95
N GLU A 3 -25.08 -9.26 4.16
CA GLU A 3 -23.97 -10.09 4.64
C GLU A 3 -22.77 -9.93 3.71
N ARG A 4 -22.00 -8.85 3.86
CA ARG A 4 -20.69 -8.69 3.18
C ARG A 4 -19.59 -8.08 4.06
N ILE A 5 -19.78 -7.96 5.39
CA ILE A 5 -18.83 -7.28 6.29
C ILE A 5 -18.05 -8.24 7.22
N LYS A 6 -18.36 -9.55 7.24
CA LYS A 6 -17.63 -10.48 8.13
C LYS A 6 -16.18 -10.76 7.70
N GLY A 7 -15.88 -10.82 6.40
CA GLY A 7 -14.53 -11.17 5.93
C GLY A 7 -13.47 -10.11 6.24
N LEU A 8 -13.79 -8.83 6.01
CA LEU A 8 -12.89 -7.71 6.29
C LEU A 8 -12.65 -7.51 7.79
N GLN A 9 -13.69 -7.70 8.61
CA GLN A 9 -13.60 -7.53 10.07
C GLN A 9 -12.82 -8.68 10.73
N ILE A 10 -12.96 -9.92 10.22
CA ILE A 10 -12.20 -11.08 10.70
C ILE A 10 -10.72 -11.01 10.28
N ASP A 11 -10.40 -10.47 9.10
CA ASP A 11 -9.02 -10.22 8.68
C ASP A 11 -8.34 -9.12 9.53
N LEU A 12 -9.12 -8.10 9.94
CA LEU A 12 -8.67 -7.05 10.86
C LEU A 12 -8.39 -7.61 12.27
N SER A 13 -9.23 -8.50 12.79
CA SER A 13 -9.00 -9.12 14.11
C SER A 13 -7.87 -10.16 14.11
N MET A 14 -7.58 -10.82 12.98
CA MET A 14 -6.41 -11.68 12.82
C MET A 14 -5.09 -10.89 12.80
N ARG A 15 -5.13 -9.62 12.38
CA ARG A 15 -3.98 -8.68 12.37
C ARG A 15 -3.46 -8.40 13.79
N ASP A 16 -4.35 -8.42 14.79
CA ASP A 16 -4.02 -8.21 16.22
C ASP A 16 -3.52 -9.48 16.93
N MET A 17 -3.71 -10.67 16.34
CA MET A 17 -3.30 -11.95 16.94
C MET A 17 -1.88 -12.42 16.57
N GLY A 18 -1.07 -11.60 15.89
CA GLY A 18 0.33 -11.92 15.58
C GLY A 18 0.55 -13.06 14.56
N VAL A 19 -0.51 -13.59 13.94
CA VAL A 19 -0.40 -14.57 12.85
C VAL A 19 0.12 -13.85 11.60
N SER A 20 1.36 -14.15 11.20
CA SER A 20 1.98 -13.54 10.02
C SER A 20 1.17 -13.85 8.75
N LYS A 21 0.86 -12.84 7.94
CA LYS A 21 -0.05 -13.00 6.79
C LYS A 21 0.60 -13.89 5.72
N THR A 22 -0.11 -14.86 5.17
CA THR A 22 0.44 -15.64 4.05
C THR A 22 0.52 -14.81 2.77
N LEU A 23 1.49 -15.10 1.88
CA LEU A 23 1.56 -14.49 0.55
C LEU A 23 0.23 -14.54 -0.23
N ALA A 24 -0.52 -15.64 -0.11
CA ALA A 24 -1.83 -15.78 -0.74
C ALA A 24 -2.88 -14.82 -0.15
N GLY A 25 -2.88 -14.67 1.19
CA GLY A 25 -3.72 -13.69 1.88
C GLY A 25 -3.39 -12.25 1.47
N ILE A 26 -2.11 -11.90 1.48
CA ILE A 26 -1.62 -10.58 1.05
C ILE A 26 -2.06 -10.27 -0.38
N LYS A 27 -1.92 -11.22 -1.30
CA LYS A 27 -2.40 -11.09 -2.68
C LYS A 27 -3.90 -10.87 -2.78
N ARG A 28 -4.69 -11.58 -1.97
CA ARG A 28 -6.16 -11.47 -1.97
C ARG A 28 -6.61 -10.11 -1.43
N GLU A 29 -6.04 -9.68 -0.31
CA GLU A 29 -6.33 -8.36 0.29
C GLU A 29 -5.96 -7.24 -0.69
N PHE A 30 -4.77 -7.31 -1.29
CA PHE A 30 -4.33 -6.31 -2.26
C PHE A 30 -5.24 -6.25 -3.51
N ARG A 31 -5.71 -7.40 -4.03
CA ARG A 31 -6.68 -7.45 -5.13
C ARG A 31 -8.03 -6.83 -4.74
N SER A 32 -8.53 -7.14 -3.54
CA SER A 32 -9.78 -6.58 -3.03
C SER A 32 -9.68 -5.07 -2.86
N LEU A 33 -8.59 -4.60 -2.28
CA LEU A 33 -8.25 -3.18 -2.13
C LEU A 33 -8.21 -2.49 -3.50
N ASN A 34 -7.50 -3.05 -4.48
CA ASN A 34 -7.44 -2.48 -5.83
C ASN A 34 -8.83 -2.41 -6.51
N SER A 35 -9.69 -3.41 -6.29
CA SER A 35 -11.07 -3.39 -6.79
C SER A 35 -11.89 -2.27 -6.15
N SER A 36 -11.81 -2.10 -4.83
CA SER A 36 -12.50 -1.03 -4.12
C SER A 36 -12.02 0.36 -4.56
N LEU A 37 -10.71 0.53 -4.79
CA LEU A 37 -10.14 1.78 -5.29
C LEU A 37 -10.57 2.11 -6.70
N LYS A 38 -10.67 1.10 -7.58
CA LYS A 38 -11.18 1.30 -8.95
C LYS A 38 -12.63 1.77 -8.92
N LEU A 39 -13.46 1.18 -8.06
CA LEU A 39 -14.85 1.63 -7.86
C LEU A 39 -14.90 3.07 -7.32
N SER A 40 -14.13 3.35 -6.25
CA SER A 40 -14.00 4.71 -5.70
C SER A 40 -13.51 5.71 -6.75
N SER A 41 -12.57 5.31 -7.62
CA SER A 41 -12.05 6.16 -8.69
C SER A 41 -13.12 6.49 -9.72
N ASN A 42 -13.91 5.51 -10.13
CA ASN A 42 -15.03 5.71 -11.03
C ASN A 42 -16.08 6.64 -10.41
N ASN A 43 -16.48 6.38 -9.16
CA ASN A 43 -17.45 7.22 -8.45
C ASN A 43 -16.93 8.65 -8.31
N PHE A 44 -15.65 8.83 -8.00
CA PHE A 44 -15.03 10.15 -7.97
C PHE A 44 -15.03 10.79 -9.35
N LYS A 45 -14.63 10.06 -10.41
CA LYS A 45 -14.53 10.57 -11.79
C LYS A 45 -15.87 11.05 -12.34
N TYR A 46 -16.92 10.26 -12.16
CA TYR A 46 -18.24 10.49 -12.74
C TYR A 46 -19.22 11.19 -11.79
N GLY A 47 -18.87 11.33 -10.51
CA GLY A 47 -19.67 12.05 -9.52
C GLY A 47 -19.31 13.54 -9.41
N GLU A 48 -20.00 14.22 -8.50
CA GLU A 48 -19.78 15.64 -8.21
C GLU A 48 -18.36 15.92 -7.70
N LYS A 49 -17.73 16.99 -8.19
CA LYS A 49 -16.38 17.42 -7.84
C LYS A 49 -16.39 18.48 -6.74
N SER A 50 -16.88 18.09 -5.56
CA SER A 50 -16.96 18.95 -4.39
C SER A 50 -15.84 18.68 -3.39
N ALA A 51 -15.63 19.61 -2.46
CA ALA A 51 -14.67 19.43 -1.36
C ALA A 51 -14.86 18.09 -0.62
N SER A 52 -16.11 17.66 -0.43
CA SER A 52 -16.42 16.39 0.23
C SER A 52 -16.02 15.17 -0.62
N SER A 53 -16.21 15.21 -1.94
CA SER A 53 -15.82 14.10 -2.81
C SER A 53 -14.31 13.95 -2.96
N TYR A 54 -13.57 15.07 -3.01
CA TYR A 54 -12.10 15.06 -2.94
C TYR A 54 -11.64 14.47 -1.61
N LYS A 55 -12.22 14.91 -0.49
CA LYS A 55 -11.90 14.37 0.84
C LYS A 55 -12.18 12.88 0.94
N ALA A 56 -13.30 12.41 0.42
CA ALA A 56 -13.64 10.99 0.38
C ALA A 56 -12.61 10.19 -0.43
N ARG A 57 -12.27 10.65 -1.65
CA ARG A 57 -11.27 10.00 -2.51
C ARG A 57 -9.90 9.94 -1.83
N MET A 58 -9.46 11.05 -1.24
CA MET A 58 -8.19 11.08 -0.52
C MET A 58 -8.22 10.14 0.69
N ASN A 59 -9.31 10.05 1.45
CA ASN A 59 -9.44 9.11 2.57
C ASN A 59 -9.45 7.63 2.12
N ASP A 60 -9.99 7.32 0.94
CA ASP A 60 -9.91 5.99 0.35
C ASP A 60 -8.46 5.63 -0.01
N LEU A 61 -7.75 6.58 -0.66
CA LEU A 61 -6.34 6.45 -0.99
C LEU A 61 -5.46 6.30 0.27
N ASP A 62 -5.69 7.09 1.32
CA ASP A 62 -4.99 6.97 2.60
C ASP A 62 -5.13 5.58 3.22
N ARG A 63 -6.37 5.08 3.35
CA ARG A 63 -6.61 3.74 3.87
C ARG A 63 -5.92 2.67 3.02
N ALA A 64 -5.98 2.81 1.70
CA ALA A 64 -5.33 1.89 0.80
C ALA A 64 -3.80 1.90 0.92
N ILE A 65 -3.20 3.09 1.03
CA ILE A 65 -1.75 3.24 1.24
C ILE A 65 -1.34 2.58 2.56
N LYS A 66 -2.06 2.83 3.65
CA LYS A 66 -1.78 2.20 4.97
C LYS A 66 -1.82 0.68 4.91
N VAL A 67 -2.89 0.12 4.33
CA VAL A 67 -3.03 -1.33 4.19
C VAL A 67 -1.95 -1.90 3.29
N GLY A 68 -1.68 -1.26 2.15
CA GLY A 68 -0.62 -1.64 1.22
C GLY A 68 0.76 -1.63 1.87
N THR A 69 1.12 -0.57 2.61
CA THR A 69 2.40 -0.47 3.33
C THR A 69 2.53 -1.56 4.38
N SER A 70 1.47 -1.88 5.13
CA SER A 70 1.50 -3.01 6.06
C SER A 70 1.72 -4.35 5.33
N ASN A 71 1.15 -4.52 4.13
CA ASN A 71 1.39 -5.72 3.33
C ASN A 71 2.82 -5.79 2.78
N LEU A 72 3.44 -4.65 2.45
CA LEU A 72 4.86 -4.60 2.08
C LEU A 72 5.76 -5.07 3.24
N GLY A 73 5.50 -4.61 4.47
CA GLY A 73 6.26 -5.06 5.64
C GLY A 73 6.16 -6.58 5.88
N GLU A 74 4.97 -7.16 5.69
CA GLU A 74 4.77 -8.61 5.78
C GLU A 74 5.47 -9.39 4.66
N LEU A 75 5.48 -8.85 3.44
CA LEU A 75 6.19 -9.43 2.29
C LEU A 75 7.71 -9.38 2.50
N GLU A 76 8.23 -8.26 3.02
CA GLU A 76 9.64 -8.09 3.38
C GLU A 76 10.06 -9.08 4.46
N LYS A 77 9.29 -9.19 5.54
CA LYS A 77 9.54 -10.15 6.63
C LYS A 77 9.60 -11.59 6.10
N GLN A 78 8.62 -11.99 5.28
CA GLN A 78 8.61 -13.32 4.66
C GLN A 78 9.77 -13.53 3.69
N TYR A 79 10.12 -12.52 2.90
CA TYR A 79 11.26 -12.59 1.99
C TYR A 79 12.55 -12.86 2.77
N ASN A 80 12.81 -12.10 3.83
CA ASN A 80 14.00 -12.26 4.65
C ASN A 80 14.09 -13.65 5.29
N GLN A 81 12.98 -14.17 5.81
CA GLN A 81 12.92 -15.53 6.36
C GLN A 81 13.22 -16.62 5.30
N VAL A 82 12.65 -16.47 4.10
CA VAL A 82 12.87 -17.43 3.00
C VAL A 82 14.28 -17.29 2.43
N ALA A 83 14.82 -16.08 2.33
CA ALA A 83 16.17 -15.84 1.83
C ALA A 83 17.21 -16.44 2.78
N GLN A 84 17.00 -16.33 4.09
CA GLN A 84 17.88 -16.95 5.10
C GLN A 84 17.78 -18.49 5.11
N SER A 85 16.58 -19.06 4.95
CA SER A 85 16.39 -20.50 5.07
C SER A 85 16.59 -21.29 3.76
N GLN A 86 16.25 -20.70 2.62
CA GLN A 86 16.24 -21.36 1.30
C GLN A 86 17.13 -20.66 0.27
N GLY A 87 17.76 -19.54 0.63
CA GLY A 87 18.53 -18.71 -0.28
C GLY A 87 17.68 -17.64 -0.97
N ALA A 88 18.30 -16.48 -1.20
CA ALA A 88 17.67 -15.32 -1.85
C ALA A 88 17.18 -15.60 -3.29
N ASN A 89 17.76 -16.60 -3.95
CA ASN A 89 17.42 -17.02 -5.31
C ASN A 89 16.39 -18.16 -5.37
N SER A 90 15.89 -18.62 -4.22
CA SER A 90 14.85 -19.66 -4.20
C SER A 90 13.58 -19.17 -4.92
N ALA A 91 12.87 -20.10 -5.56
CA ALA A 91 11.63 -19.77 -6.27
C ALA A 91 10.60 -19.06 -5.36
N LYS A 92 10.60 -19.37 -4.05
CA LYS A 92 9.74 -18.74 -3.07
C LYS A 92 10.19 -17.31 -2.73
N ALA A 93 11.48 -17.05 -2.57
CA ALA A 93 12.03 -15.71 -2.37
C ALA A 93 11.75 -14.80 -3.57
N VAL A 94 12.00 -15.29 -4.79
CA VAL A 94 11.70 -14.55 -6.03
C VAL A 94 10.21 -14.20 -6.13
N ARG A 95 9.30 -15.12 -5.79
CA ARG A 95 7.85 -14.85 -5.78
C ARG A 95 7.45 -13.77 -4.78
N LEU A 96 8.06 -13.76 -3.59
CA LEU A 96 7.81 -12.75 -2.56
C LEU A 96 8.30 -11.38 -3.01
N GLN A 97 9.51 -11.32 -3.57
CA GLN A 97 10.11 -10.09 -4.11
C GLN A 97 9.28 -9.52 -5.27
N THR A 98 8.83 -10.37 -6.21
CA THR A 98 7.98 -9.92 -7.33
C THR A 98 6.66 -9.34 -6.84
N GLU A 99 6.05 -9.97 -5.83
CA GLU A 99 4.81 -9.44 -5.25
C GLU A 99 5.06 -8.13 -4.49
N TYR A 100 6.17 -8.03 -3.74
CA TYR A 100 6.58 -6.80 -3.07
C TYR A 100 6.71 -5.65 -4.07
N ASN A 101 7.49 -5.84 -5.14
CA ASN A 101 7.72 -4.83 -6.17
C ASN A 101 6.41 -4.37 -6.82
N LYS A 102 5.51 -5.32 -7.11
CA LYS A 102 4.21 -5.02 -7.69
C LYS A 102 3.36 -4.15 -6.77
N GLN A 103 3.30 -4.49 -5.48
CA GLN A 103 2.52 -3.73 -4.51
C GLN A 103 3.14 -2.36 -4.23
N ALA A 104 4.47 -2.29 -4.15
CA ALA A 104 5.21 -1.03 -3.96
C ALA A 104 4.94 -0.04 -5.10
N ASN A 105 4.99 -0.50 -6.35
CA ASN A 105 4.67 0.34 -7.51
C ASN A 105 3.24 0.87 -7.47
N ALA A 106 2.28 0.03 -7.11
CA ALA A 106 0.89 0.47 -7.00
C ALA A 106 0.69 1.47 -5.85
N ILE A 107 1.37 1.25 -4.72
CA ILE A 107 1.37 2.17 -3.58
C ILE A 107 1.94 3.53 -3.99
N ASN A 108 3.06 3.57 -4.71
CA ASN A 108 3.63 4.81 -5.24
C ASN A 108 2.62 5.55 -6.15
N ALA A 109 1.92 4.82 -7.03
CA ALA A 109 0.89 5.44 -7.88
C ALA A 109 -0.29 6.02 -7.07
N MET A 110 -0.75 5.32 -6.03
CA MET A 110 -1.81 5.81 -5.12
C MET A 110 -1.37 7.07 -4.37
N GLN A 111 -0.12 7.08 -3.94
CA GLN A 111 0.51 8.18 -3.24
C GLN A 111 0.62 9.43 -4.13
N ASP A 112 1.05 9.27 -5.38
CA ASP A 112 1.12 10.36 -6.35
C ASP A 112 -0.28 10.94 -6.64
N GLU A 113 -1.29 10.08 -6.80
CA GLU A 113 -2.68 10.52 -6.96
C GLU A 113 -3.16 11.31 -5.73
N TYR A 114 -2.89 10.80 -4.54
CA TYR A 114 -3.23 11.47 -3.30
C TYR A 114 -2.58 12.85 -3.18
N GLY A 115 -1.29 12.96 -3.53
CA GLY A 115 -0.55 14.22 -3.55
C GLY A 115 -1.21 15.25 -4.47
N ARG A 116 -1.55 14.86 -5.70
CA ARG A 116 -2.23 15.74 -6.67
C ARG A 116 -3.61 16.19 -6.17
N LEU A 117 -4.40 15.27 -5.62
CA LEU A 117 -5.73 15.60 -5.09
C LEU A 117 -5.64 16.53 -3.86
N ASN A 118 -4.67 16.31 -2.99
CA ASN A 118 -4.44 17.15 -1.81
C ASN A 118 -4.00 18.56 -2.22
N GLN A 119 -3.12 18.68 -3.20
CA GLN A 119 -2.70 19.98 -3.72
C GLN A 119 -3.91 20.73 -4.29
N TYR A 120 -4.66 20.11 -5.20
CA TYR A 120 -5.87 20.71 -5.75
C TYR A 120 -6.86 21.10 -4.66
N TYR A 121 -7.06 20.23 -3.66
CA TYR A 121 -7.96 20.51 -2.55
C TYR A 121 -7.53 21.73 -1.73
N ARG A 122 -6.23 21.84 -1.43
CA ARG A 122 -5.68 22.99 -0.71
C ARG A 122 -5.79 24.28 -1.52
N GLU A 123 -5.57 24.23 -2.82
CA GLU A 123 -5.64 25.42 -3.68
C GLU A 123 -7.09 25.90 -3.87
N ASN A 124 -8.06 24.98 -3.96
CA ASN A 124 -9.45 25.30 -4.33
C ASN A 124 -10.42 25.34 -3.14
N PHE A 125 -10.09 24.72 -1.99
CA PHE A 125 -11.00 24.57 -0.84
C PHE A 125 -10.33 24.93 0.51
N SER A 126 -9.23 25.71 0.51
CA SER A 126 -8.24 25.90 1.59
C SER A 126 -8.72 26.32 2.98
N MET A 127 -9.99 26.57 3.22
CA MET A 127 -10.50 26.94 4.56
C MET A 127 -10.49 25.77 5.59
N ALA A 128 -10.05 24.56 5.23
CA ALA A 128 -10.13 23.37 6.09
C ALA A 128 -8.78 22.91 6.70
N GLY A 129 -8.28 23.64 7.71
CA GLY A 129 -6.97 23.40 8.38
C GLY A 129 -6.77 22.06 9.11
N ARG A 130 -7.83 21.26 9.35
CA ARG A 130 -7.74 19.98 10.08
C ARG A 130 -7.25 18.80 9.24
N LEU A 131 -7.31 18.89 7.91
CA LEU A 131 -6.95 17.79 7.01
C LEU A 131 -5.44 17.68 6.77
N SER A 132 -4.73 18.82 6.80
CA SER A 132 -3.27 18.93 6.56
C SER A 132 -2.41 17.96 7.39
N ASN A 133 -2.78 17.71 8.65
CA ASN A 133 -1.94 16.95 9.57
C ASN A 133 -1.95 15.44 9.30
N SER A 134 -3.10 14.85 8.98
CA SER A 134 -3.18 13.41 8.61
C SER A 134 -2.52 13.11 7.27
N PHE A 135 -2.44 14.12 6.39
CA PHE A 135 -1.82 14.00 5.07
C PHE A 135 -0.28 14.06 5.17
N LYS A 136 0.25 14.89 6.07
CA LYS A 136 1.69 14.95 6.37
C LYS A 136 2.24 13.62 6.89
N SER A 137 1.51 12.92 7.77
CA SER A 137 1.96 11.63 8.33
C SER A 137 2.07 10.51 7.28
N ILE A 138 1.24 10.56 6.24
CA ILE A 138 1.39 9.64 5.10
C ILE A 138 2.67 9.95 4.37
N GLY A 139 2.93 11.21 4.00
CA GLY A 139 4.15 11.62 3.30
C GLY A 139 5.43 11.10 3.98
N SER A 140 5.50 11.17 5.32
CA SER A 140 6.61 10.60 6.10
C SER A 140 6.70 9.06 5.98
N SER A 141 5.56 8.38 6.01
CA SER A 141 5.49 6.92 5.83
C SER A 141 5.86 6.50 4.40
N MET A 142 5.51 7.31 3.39
CA MET A 142 5.86 7.06 1.98
C MET A 142 7.36 7.18 1.74
N GLN A 143 7.99 8.23 2.28
CA GLN A 143 9.45 8.41 2.20
C GLN A 143 10.18 7.20 2.80
N SER A 144 9.62 6.60 3.85
CA SER A 144 10.17 5.41 4.50
C SER A 144 10.08 4.17 3.59
N VAL A 145 8.93 3.93 2.95
CA VAL A 145 8.77 2.83 1.98
C VAL A 145 9.64 3.03 0.74
N GLY A 146 9.75 4.25 0.23
CA GLY A 146 10.65 4.59 -0.88
C GLY A 146 12.11 4.31 -0.53
N GLY A 147 12.54 4.66 0.67
CA GLY A 147 13.86 4.33 1.20
C GLY A 147 14.09 2.83 1.33
N GLN A 148 13.13 2.07 1.86
CA GLN A 148 13.21 0.61 1.96
C GLN A 148 13.29 -0.05 0.58
N ALA A 149 12.45 0.36 -0.37
CA ALA A 149 12.48 -0.16 -1.73
C ALA A 149 13.82 0.14 -2.45
N GLN A 150 14.37 1.35 -2.28
CA GLN A 150 15.68 1.71 -2.81
C GLN A 150 16.81 0.89 -2.19
N ASN A 151 16.77 0.66 -0.88
CA ASN A 151 17.77 -0.14 -0.16
C ASN A 151 17.70 -1.63 -0.54
N MET A 152 16.49 -2.20 -0.69
CA MET A 152 16.31 -3.55 -1.22
C MET A 152 16.82 -3.66 -2.65
N GLY A 153 16.46 -2.71 -3.53
CA GLY A 153 16.93 -2.68 -4.91
C GLY A 153 18.46 -2.70 -4.99
N ARG A 154 19.12 -1.89 -4.16
CA ARG A 154 20.58 -1.88 -4.02
C ARG A 154 21.14 -3.19 -3.49
N SER A 155 20.53 -3.78 -2.46
CA SER A 155 20.97 -5.05 -1.86
C SER A 155 20.83 -6.22 -2.85
N LEU A 156 19.75 -6.26 -3.62
CA LEU A 156 19.50 -7.26 -4.65
C LEU A 156 20.49 -7.11 -5.81
N THR A 157 20.67 -5.88 -6.31
CA THR A 157 21.69 -5.60 -7.33
C THR A 157 23.08 -5.99 -6.83
N SER A 158 23.49 -5.58 -5.62
CA SER A 158 24.80 -5.94 -5.08
C SER A 158 24.99 -7.43 -4.83
N SER A 159 23.91 -8.17 -4.55
CA SER A 159 23.97 -9.63 -4.36
C SER A 159 24.05 -10.38 -5.68
N ILE A 160 23.54 -9.80 -6.77
CA ILE A 160 23.58 -10.36 -8.13
C ILE A 160 24.84 -9.93 -8.88
N THR A 161 25.38 -8.74 -8.60
CA THR A 161 26.54 -8.16 -9.32
C THR A 161 27.87 -8.29 -8.58
N LYS A 162 27.96 -9.01 -7.46
CA LYS A 162 29.27 -9.34 -6.90
C LYS A 162 29.99 -10.30 -7.85
N PRO A 163 31.14 -9.93 -8.44
CA PRO A 163 31.94 -10.86 -9.22
C PRO A 163 32.45 -11.97 -8.30
N ALA A 164 32.47 -13.20 -8.83
CA ALA A 164 33.07 -14.36 -8.18
C ALA A 164 34.58 -14.14 -7.94
#